data_AF-A0A7K9MEN8-F1
#
_entry.id   AF-A0A7K9MEN8-F1
#
_cell.length_a   1.000
_cell.length_b   1.000
_cell.length_c   1.000
_cell.angle_alpha   90.00
_cell.angle_beta   90.00
_cell.angle_gamma   90.00
#
_symmetry.space_group_name_H-M   'P 1'
#
loop_
_entity.id
_entity.type
_entity.pdbx_description
1 polymer ?
#
loop_
_entity_poly.entity_id
_entity_poly.type
_entity_poly.pdbx_seq_one_letter_code
_entity_poly.pdbx_strand_id
1 'polypeptide(L)'
;AMMEESKLTRFQRRYLMDCVKRGGTLPLQCHPTSSKEPAPPFSPPVCQPSRLSAKPHLRPAKVCQAGDAYTREKFKPRARRDLEKEKQRLQNILATGKDVMEHKVKQMLVQTKEEEIPEPDRFEELVNEVQERKEFLAEMEALGQGKKYRRIILTEISQKMHEMEIIDKKRSEEMREIMTKDIPGGNKS
;
A
#
# COMPACT_ATOMS: atom_id res chain seq x y z
N ALA A 1 22.58 -0.55 25.26
CA ALA A 1 23.14 -0.73 23.90
C ALA A 1 22.99 -2.21 23.48
N MET A 2 22.82 -2.53 22.18
CA MET A 2 22.47 -3.89 21.70
C MET A 2 23.38 -5.02 22.25
N MET A 3 24.66 -4.73 22.51
CA MET A 3 25.61 -5.71 23.05
C MET A 3 25.43 -5.99 24.55
N GLU A 4 24.86 -5.07 25.32
CA GLU A 4 24.59 -5.22 26.77
C GLU A 4 23.34 -6.07 27.03
N GLU A 5 22.38 -6.02 26.10
CA GLU A 5 21.12 -6.77 26.16
C GLU A 5 21.27 -8.22 25.63
N SER A 6 22.40 -8.50 24.97
CA SER A 6 22.73 -9.84 24.49
C SER A 6 23.24 -10.73 25.64
N LYS A 7 22.70 -11.96 25.78
CA LYS A 7 23.11 -12.96 26.78
C LYS A 7 24.49 -13.59 26.48
N LEU A 8 25.48 -12.76 26.12
CA LEU A 8 26.84 -13.17 25.78
C LEU A 8 27.73 -13.20 27.01
N THR A 9 28.70 -14.12 27.05
CA THR A 9 29.75 -14.11 28.10
C THR A 9 30.65 -12.89 27.97
N ARG A 10 31.31 -12.49 29.08
CA ARG A 10 32.24 -11.34 29.10
C ARG A 10 33.36 -11.48 28.04
N PHE A 11 33.82 -12.70 27.80
CA PHE A 11 34.79 -13.03 26.74
C PHE A 11 34.23 -12.73 25.34
N GLN A 12 33.04 -13.22 25.03
CA GLN A 12 32.38 -13.00 23.73
C GLN A 12 32.16 -11.51 23.46
N ARG A 13 31.72 -10.75 24.47
CA ARG A 13 31.57 -9.29 24.35
C ARG A 13 32.89 -8.60 24.03
N ARG A 14 33.97 -8.96 24.74
CA ARG A 14 35.31 -8.40 24.48
C ARG A 14 35.80 -8.73 23.07
N TYR A 15 35.65 -9.98 22.64
CA TYR A 15 36.08 -10.44 21.32
C TYR A 15 35.35 -9.69 20.19
N LEU A 16 34.03 -9.56 20.27
CA LEU A 16 33.23 -8.83 19.28
C LEU A 16 33.56 -7.34 19.23
N MET A 17 33.73 -6.69 20.39
CA MET A 17 34.14 -5.28 20.46
C MET A 17 35.50 -5.03 19.83
N ASP A 18 36.43 -5.98 19.99
CA ASP A 18 37.77 -5.90 19.46
C ASP A 18 37.80 -6.02 17.93
N CYS A 19 36.95 -6.89 17.34
CA CYS A 19 36.72 -6.97 15.89
C CYS A 19 36.19 -5.65 15.32
N VAL A 20 35.20 -5.05 15.98
CA VAL A 20 34.62 -3.76 15.57
C VAL A 20 35.66 -2.64 15.64
N LYS A 21 36.46 -2.57 16.71
CA LYS A 21 37.52 -1.56 16.87
C LYS A 21 38.63 -1.69 15.82
N ARG A 22 38.97 -2.92 15.42
CA ARG A 22 39.96 -3.18 14.36
C ARG A 22 39.43 -2.97 12.95
N GLY A 23 38.13 -2.76 12.77
CA GLY A 23 37.51 -2.60 11.44
C GLY A 23 37.47 -3.90 10.62
N GLY A 24 37.58 -5.06 11.27
CA GLY A 24 37.52 -6.37 10.61
C GLY A 24 36.08 -6.89 10.43
N THR A 25 35.93 -8.00 9.72
CA THR A 25 34.65 -8.71 9.60
C THR A 25 34.24 -9.34 10.93
N LEU A 26 32.93 -9.41 11.19
CA LEU A 26 32.40 -10.03 12.41
C LEU A 26 32.49 -11.57 12.32
N PRO A 27 32.86 -12.25 13.41
CA PRO A 27 32.99 -13.70 13.46
C PRO A 27 31.61 -14.38 13.39
N LEU A 28 31.46 -15.38 12.52
CA LEU A 28 30.23 -16.18 12.39
C LEU A 28 29.96 -17.07 13.61
N GLN A 29 31.00 -17.44 14.35
CA GLN A 29 30.92 -18.27 15.54
C GLN A 29 31.86 -17.74 16.62
N CYS A 30 31.36 -17.66 17.85
CA CYS A 30 32.13 -17.27 19.03
C CYS A 30 32.16 -18.43 20.02
N HIS A 31 33.35 -18.87 20.44
CA HIS A 31 33.48 -19.93 21.43
C HIS A 31 32.96 -19.48 22.81
N PRO A 32 32.29 -20.37 23.57
CA PRO A 32 31.61 -19.98 24.81
C PRO A 32 32.56 -19.67 25.98
N THR A 33 33.75 -20.31 26.04
CA THR A 33 34.57 -20.28 27.27
C THR A 33 36.08 -20.15 27.07
N SER A 34 36.63 -20.10 25.85
CA SER A 34 38.10 -20.04 25.70
C SER A 34 38.58 -19.56 24.33
N SER A 35 39.80 -19.03 24.30
CA SER A 35 40.57 -18.69 23.10
C SER A 35 41.32 -19.89 22.51
N LYS A 36 41.22 -21.07 23.13
CA LYS A 36 41.94 -22.29 22.69
C LYS A 36 41.21 -22.93 21.51
N GLU A 37 41.92 -23.14 20.40
CA GLU A 37 41.39 -23.87 19.26
C GLU A 37 41.02 -25.32 19.66
N PRO A 38 39.83 -25.82 19.26
CA PRO A 38 39.52 -27.23 19.42
C PRO A 38 40.50 -28.07 18.59
N ALA A 39 41.06 -29.12 19.18
CA ALA A 39 41.80 -30.11 18.42
C ALA A 39 40.87 -30.74 17.36
N PRO A 40 41.36 -31.02 16.13
CA PRO A 40 40.53 -31.62 15.10
C PRO A 40 39.97 -32.97 15.60
N PRO A 41 38.68 -33.26 15.40
CA PRO A 41 38.13 -34.55 15.74
C PRO A 41 38.79 -35.63 14.89
N PHE A 42 39.30 -36.68 15.53
CA PHE A 42 39.79 -37.88 14.86
C PHE A 42 38.68 -38.43 13.94
N SER A 43 38.95 -38.54 12.65
CA SER A 43 38.04 -39.15 11.68
C SER A 43 37.86 -40.65 12.00
N PRO A 44 36.63 -41.18 12.09
CA PRO A 44 36.42 -42.62 12.21
C PRO A 44 36.87 -43.34 10.91
N PRO A 45 37.23 -44.64 10.99
CA PRO A 45 37.68 -45.40 9.83
C PRO A 45 36.59 -45.45 8.77
N VAL A 46 36.99 -45.24 7.52
CA VAL A 46 36.13 -45.24 6.34
C VAL A 46 35.43 -46.59 6.22
N CYS A 47 34.13 -46.64 6.51
CA CYS A 47 33.29 -47.79 6.17
C CYS A 47 33.24 -47.93 4.65
N GLN A 48 33.75 -49.04 4.12
CA GLN A 48 33.61 -49.38 2.71
C GLN A 48 32.12 -49.56 2.37
N PRO A 49 31.59 -48.96 1.30
CA PRO A 49 30.22 -49.18 0.89
C PRO A 49 30.06 -50.62 0.41
N SER A 50 29.15 -51.35 1.05
CA SER A 50 28.62 -52.62 0.54
C SER A 50 28.17 -52.43 -0.92
N ARG A 51 28.74 -53.21 -1.86
CA ARG A 51 28.35 -53.19 -3.27
C ARG A 51 26.97 -53.80 -3.41
N LEU A 52 25.94 -53.00 -3.23
CA LEU A 52 24.57 -53.37 -3.58
C LEU A 52 24.50 -53.61 -5.09
N SER A 53 23.85 -54.72 -5.47
CA SER A 53 23.54 -55.09 -6.85
C SER A 53 23.05 -53.87 -7.66
N ALA A 54 23.84 -53.44 -8.64
CA ALA A 54 23.64 -52.24 -9.46
C ALA A 54 22.52 -52.37 -10.51
N LYS A 55 21.46 -53.11 -10.21
CA LYS A 55 20.21 -53.05 -10.98
C LYS A 55 19.25 -52.14 -10.23
N PRO A 56 19.14 -50.85 -10.61
CA PRO A 56 18.02 -50.05 -10.16
C PRO A 56 16.76 -50.72 -10.71
N HIS A 57 16.05 -51.45 -9.85
CA HIS A 57 14.71 -51.93 -10.17
C HIS A 57 13.84 -50.69 -10.34
N LEU A 58 13.68 -50.24 -11.59
CA LEU A 58 12.72 -49.20 -11.93
C LEU A 58 11.36 -49.67 -11.42
N ARG A 59 10.69 -48.81 -10.65
CA ARG A 59 9.36 -49.15 -10.15
C ARG A 59 8.40 -49.22 -11.35
N PRO A 60 7.52 -50.23 -11.41
CA PRO A 60 6.49 -50.30 -12.44
C PRO A 60 5.62 -49.03 -12.43
N ALA A 61 5.21 -48.56 -13.61
CA ALA A 61 4.44 -47.32 -13.76
C ALA A 61 3.19 -47.27 -12.87
N LYS A 62 2.51 -48.41 -12.67
CA LYS A 62 1.36 -48.53 -11.78
C LYS A 62 1.69 -48.16 -10.32
N VAL A 63 2.87 -48.52 -9.83
CA VAL A 63 3.32 -48.20 -8.46
C VAL A 63 3.64 -46.71 -8.33
N CYS A 64 4.23 -46.11 -9.37
CA CYS A 64 4.49 -44.67 -9.39
C CYS A 64 3.19 -43.85 -9.42
N GLN A 65 2.17 -44.36 -10.13
CA GLN A 65 0.86 -43.71 -10.28
C GLN A 65 -0.15 -44.03 -9.17
N ALA A 66 0.11 -45.03 -8.32
CA ALA A 66 -0.84 -45.51 -7.31
C ALA A 66 -1.15 -44.49 -6.19
N GLY A 67 -0.33 -43.45 -6.04
CA GLY A 67 -0.56 -42.39 -5.07
C GLY A 67 -1.04 -41.09 -5.74
N ASP A 68 -1.36 -40.10 -4.92
CA ASP A 68 -1.79 -38.77 -5.36
C ASP A 68 -0.63 -37.85 -5.77
N ALA A 69 0.57 -38.39 -6.01
CA ALA A 69 1.78 -37.61 -6.30
C ALA A 69 1.66 -36.76 -7.58
N TYR A 70 0.81 -37.16 -8.52
CA TYR A 70 0.54 -36.45 -9.77
C TYR A 70 -0.79 -35.69 -9.74
N THR A 71 -1.55 -35.81 -8.66
CA THR A 71 -2.83 -35.13 -8.49
C THR A 71 -2.56 -33.68 -8.09
N ARG A 72 -3.04 -32.73 -8.90
CA ARG A 72 -2.91 -31.30 -8.58
C ARG A 72 -3.68 -30.97 -7.30
N GLU A 73 -3.04 -30.27 -6.38
CA GLU A 73 -3.71 -29.75 -5.19
C GLU A 73 -4.92 -28.89 -5.57
N LYS A 74 -6.07 -29.20 -4.96
CA LYS A 74 -7.28 -28.40 -5.13
C LYS A 74 -7.16 -27.16 -4.26
N PHE A 75 -7.48 -25.99 -4.83
CA PHE A 75 -7.56 -24.75 -4.08
C PHE A 75 -8.55 -24.91 -2.92
N LYS A 76 -8.08 -24.74 -1.69
CA LYS A 76 -8.92 -24.68 -0.50
C LYS A 76 -8.99 -23.22 -0.04
N PRO A 77 -10.10 -22.51 -0.27
CA PRO A 77 -10.23 -21.14 0.23
C PRO A 77 -10.08 -21.16 1.74
N ARG A 78 -9.04 -20.49 2.25
CA ARG A 78 -8.87 -20.28 3.69
C ARG A 78 -9.77 -19.13 4.10
N ALA A 79 -10.37 -19.21 5.29
CA ALA A 79 -11.07 -18.08 5.88
C ALA A 79 -10.16 -16.85 5.81
N ARG A 80 -10.58 -15.83 5.06
CA ARG A 80 -9.81 -14.61 4.89
C ARG A 80 -9.84 -13.88 6.23
N ARG A 81 -8.67 -13.47 6.72
CA ARG A 81 -8.62 -12.49 7.81
C ARG A 81 -9.27 -11.21 7.31
N ASP A 82 -9.94 -10.50 8.19
CA ASP A 82 -10.49 -9.18 7.88
C ASP A 82 -9.33 -8.24 7.48
N LEU A 83 -9.31 -7.84 6.21
CA LEU A 83 -8.22 -7.04 5.66
C LEU A 83 -8.13 -5.69 6.35
N GLU A 84 -9.26 -5.11 6.74
CA GLU A 84 -9.28 -3.78 7.34
C GLU A 84 -8.66 -3.84 8.74
N LYS A 85 -8.92 -4.92 9.49
CA LYS A 85 -8.27 -5.15 10.80
C LYS A 85 -6.76 -5.34 10.68
N GLU A 86 -6.30 -6.08 9.66
CA GLU A 86 -4.86 -6.28 9.46
C GLU A 86 -4.18 -4.98 9.00
N LYS A 87 -4.84 -4.18 8.15
CA LYS A 87 -4.36 -2.87 7.73
C LYS A 87 -4.23 -1.92 8.92
N GLN A 88 -5.25 -1.82 9.77
CA GLN A 88 -5.23 -1.00 10.98
C GLN A 88 -4.13 -1.46 11.94
N ARG A 89 -4.00 -2.77 12.15
CA ARG A 89 -2.93 -3.37 12.95
C ARG A 89 -1.54 -2.95 12.44
N LEU A 90 -1.30 -3.10 11.14
CA LEU A 90 -0.02 -2.72 10.53
C LEU A 90 0.23 -1.21 10.63
N GLN A 91 -0.80 -0.39 10.45
CA GLN A 91 -0.70 1.06 10.63
C GLN A 91 -0.27 1.42 12.06
N ASN A 92 -0.87 0.81 13.08
CA ASN A 92 -0.50 1.02 14.49
C ASN A 92 0.94 0.59 14.78
N ILE A 93 1.38 -0.54 14.20
CA ILE A 93 2.75 -1.03 14.33
C ILE A 93 3.73 -0.07 13.65
N LEU A 94 3.44 0.42 12.45
CA LEU A 94 4.33 1.32 11.72
C LEU A 94 4.41 2.71 12.36
N ALA A 95 3.30 3.22 12.88
CA ALA A 95 3.24 4.54 13.49
C ALA A 95 3.83 4.56 14.91
N THR A 96 3.43 3.59 15.75
CA THR A 96 3.71 3.60 17.20
C THR A 96 4.69 2.51 17.63
N GLY A 97 5.03 1.56 16.74
CA GLY A 97 5.89 0.43 17.05
C GLY A 97 5.21 -0.66 17.90
N LYS A 98 3.90 -0.55 18.15
CA LYS A 98 3.16 -1.43 19.06
C LYS A 98 1.87 -1.91 18.42
N ASP A 99 1.58 -3.19 18.61
CA ASP A 99 0.33 -3.84 18.20
C ASP A 99 -0.75 -3.58 19.26
N VAL A 100 -1.15 -2.32 19.41
CA VAL A 100 -2.25 -1.94 20.30
C VAL A 100 -3.54 -2.10 19.50
N MET A 101 -4.30 -3.15 19.79
CA MET A 101 -5.73 -3.18 19.49
C MET A 101 -6.39 -2.16 20.41
N GLU A 102 -6.49 -0.91 19.96
CA GLU A 102 -7.20 0.14 20.68
C GLU A 102 -8.69 -0.23 20.74
N HIS A 103 -9.04 -1.07 21.70
CA HIS A 103 -10.40 -1.13 22.21
C HIS A 103 -10.75 0.25 22.73
N LYS A 104 -11.52 0.98 21.92
CA LYS A 104 -12.24 2.19 22.30
C LYS A 104 -11.33 3.30 22.84
N VAL A 105 -10.38 3.76 22.04
CA VAL A 105 -10.04 5.18 22.15
C VAL A 105 -11.23 5.92 21.56
N LYS A 106 -12.04 6.48 22.49
CA LYS A 106 -13.07 7.47 22.20
C LYS A 106 -12.57 8.31 21.05
N GLN A 107 -13.38 8.44 19.99
CA GLN A 107 -13.20 9.50 19.02
C GLN A 107 -13.02 10.79 19.83
N MET A 108 -11.77 11.18 20.09
CA MET A 108 -11.42 12.57 19.97
C MET A 108 -11.76 12.83 18.52
N LEU A 109 -12.96 13.34 18.34
CA LEU A 109 -13.30 14.29 17.31
C LEU A 109 -12.13 15.26 17.29
N VAL A 110 -11.06 14.87 16.59
CA VAL A 110 -10.31 15.80 15.78
C VAL A 110 -11.43 16.35 14.92
N GLN A 111 -11.96 17.49 15.37
CA GLN A 111 -12.34 18.54 14.47
C GLN A 111 -11.10 18.73 13.61
N THR A 112 -10.95 17.86 12.61
CA THR A 112 -10.59 18.32 11.30
C THR A 112 -11.51 19.50 11.19
N LYS A 113 -10.94 20.70 11.14
CA LYS A 113 -11.56 21.69 10.30
C LYS A 113 -11.79 20.92 9.00
N GLU A 114 -12.99 20.34 8.84
CA GLU A 114 -13.77 20.67 7.68
C GLU A 114 -13.56 22.17 7.59
N GLU A 115 -12.53 22.55 6.82
CA GLU A 115 -12.67 23.71 5.99
C GLU A 115 -14.07 23.49 5.45
N GLU A 116 -15.02 24.21 6.01
CA GLU A 116 -16.35 24.34 5.49
C GLU A 116 -16.07 24.82 4.09
N ILE A 117 -15.89 23.85 3.17
CA ILE A 117 -15.62 24.14 1.78
C ILE A 117 -16.86 24.94 1.46
N PRO A 118 -16.72 26.26 1.20
CA PRO A 118 -17.87 27.08 0.93
C PRO A 118 -18.65 26.34 -0.14
N GLU A 119 -19.94 26.11 0.11
CA GLU A 119 -20.80 25.32 -0.78
C GLU A 119 -20.44 25.71 -2.21
N PRO A 120 -19.86 24.77 -2.99
CA PRO A 120 -19.21 25.13 -4.23
C PRO A 120 -20.22 25.87 -5.07
N ASP A 121 -19.82 27.05 -5.54
CA ASP A 121 -20.68 27.88 -6.36
C ASP A 121 -21.24 27.01 -7.49
N ARG A 122 -22.55 27.05 -7.73
CA ARG A 122 -23.21 26.25 -8.78
C ARG A 122 -22.48 26.35 -10.13
N PHE A 123 -21.88 27.51 -10.41
CA PHE A 123 -21.04 27.71 -11.58
C PHE A 123 -19.80 26.81 -11.59
N GLU A 124 -19.09 26.70 -10.46
CA GLU A 124 -17.92 25.84 -10.28
C GLU A 124 -18.29 24.36 -10.38
N GLU A 125 -19.43 23.95 -9.81
CA GLU A 125 -19.95 22.60 -9.99
C GLU A 125 -20.14 22.26 -11.47
N LEU A 126 -20.75 23.15 -12.25
CA LEU A 126 -20.98 22.93 -13.68
C LEU A 126 -19.68 22.82 -14.48
N VAL A 127 -18.65 23.60 -14.11
CA VAL A 127 -17.31 23.50 -14.71
C VAL A 127 -16.73 22.11 -14.46
N ASN A 128 -16.80 21.63 -13.22
CA ASN A 128 -16.32 20.30 -12.85
C ASN A 128 -17.08 19.19 -13.60
N GLU A 129 -18.40 19.27 -13.64
CA GLU A 129 -19.22 18.28 -14.35
C GLU A 129 -18.93 18.27 -15.86
N VAL A 130 -18.70 19.43 -16.49
CA VAL A 130 -18.27 19.49 -17.91
C VAL A 130 -16.92 18.81 -18.11
N GLN A 131 -15.98 19.02 -17.19
CA GLN A 131 -14.67 18.41 -17.25
C GLN A 131 -14.75 16.87 -17.08
N GLU A 132 -15.51 16.39 -16.10
CA GLU A 132 -15.78 14.95 -15.91
C GLU A 132 -16.38 14.31 -17.16
N ARG A 133 -17.34 14.99 -17.82
CA ARG A 133 -17.93 14.50 -19.06
C ARG A 133 -16.92 14.42 -20.21
N LYS A 134 -16.00 15.38 -20.32
CA LYS A 134 -14.92 15.34 -21.32
C LYS A 134 -13.97 14.18 -21.06
N GLU A 135 -13.60 13.97 -19.81
CA GLU A 135 -12.71 12.87 -19.40
C GLU A 135 -13.35 11.51 -19.65
N PHE A 136 -14.62 11.35 -19.28
CA PHE A 136 -15.39 10.15 -19.59
C PHE A 136 -15.42 9.87 -21.10
N LEU A 137 -15.64 10.89 -21.93
CA LEU A 137 -15.64 10.71 -23.38
C LEU A 137 -14.26 10.28 -23.89
N ALA A 138 -13.18 10.88 -23.37
CA ALA A 138 -11.82 10.52 -23.73
C ALA A 138 -11.49 9.07 -23.33
N GLU A 139 -11.93 8.62 -22.15
CA GLU A 139 -11.78 7.23 -21.70
C GLU A 139 -12.55 6.26 -22.60
N MET A 140 -13.80 6.59 -22.94
CA MET A 140 -14.61 5.76 -23.86
C MET A 140 -14.03 5.74 -25.28
N GLU A 141 -13.42 6.82 -25.75
CA GLU A 141 -12.71 6.87 -27.03
C GLU A 141 -11.45 6.02 -27.01
N ALA A 142 -10.66 6.06 -25.92
CA ALA A 142 -9.49 5.20 -25.74
C ALA A 142 -9.86 3.71 -25.72
N LEU A 143 -11.04 3.37 -25.19
CA LEU A 143 -11.61 2.01 -25.22
C LEU A 143 -12.28 1.65 -26.56
N GLY A 144 -12.28 2.55 -27.55
CA GLY A 144 -12.89 2.34 -28.87
C GLY A 144 -14.43 2.38 -28.89
N GLN A 145 -15.07 2.76 -27.77
CA GLN A 145 -16.53 2.86 -27.63
C GLN A 145 -17.07 4.28 -27.88
N GLY A 146 -16.22 5.24 -28.25
CA GLY A 146 -16.58 6.64 -28.44
C GLY A 146 -17.82 6.88 -29.32
N LYS A 147 -17.99 6.11 -30.41
CA LYS A 147 -19.16 6.23 -31.31
C LYS A 147 -20.51 6.07 -30.60
N LYS A 148 -20.58 5.27 -29.53
CA LYS A 148 -21.81 5.04 -28.76
C LYS A 148 -22.17 6.23 -27.87
N TYR A 149 -21.16 6.85 -27.27
CA TYR A 149 -21.35 7.84 -26.22
C TYR A 149 -21.21 9.28 -26.71
N ARG A 150 -20.45 9.53 -27.79
CA ARG A 150 -20.12 10.88 -28.27
C ARG A 150 -21.32 11.80 -28.40
N ARG A 151 -22.42 11.34 -29.01
CA ARG A 151 -23.61 12.19 -29.18
C ARG A 151 -24.26 12.56 -27.84
N ILE A 152 -24.40 11.58 -26.94
CA ILE A 152 -25.04 11.74 -25.64
C ILE A 152 -24.22 12.70 -24.77
N ILE A 153 -22.91 12.46 -24.70
CA ILE A 153 -22.01 13.28 -23.90
C ILE A 153 -21.93 14.72 -24.41
N LEU A 154 -21.87 14.92 -25.74
CA LEU A 154 -21.87 16.27 -26.32
C LEU A 154 -23.18 17.03 -26.02
N THR A 155 -24.33 16.35 -26.01
CA THR A 155 -25.59 16.99 -25.62
C THR A 155 -25.61 17.39 -24.15
N GLU A 156 -25.05 16.57 -23.26
CA GLU A 156 -24.97 16.88 -21.83
C GLU A 156 -23.99 18.01 -21.54
N ILE A 157 -22.84 18.02 -22.22
CA ILE A 157 -21.90 19.15 -22.17
C ILE A 157 -22.60 20.43 -22.64
N SER A 158 -23.35 20.38 -23.74
CA SER A 158 -24.08 21.54 -24.25
C SER A 158 -25.14 22.04 -23.27
N GLN A 159 -25.85 21.12 -22.60
CA GLN A 159 -26.83 21.47 -21.57
C GLN A 159 -26.17 22.18 -20.39
N LYS A 160 -25.04 21.67 -19.89
CA LYS A 160 -24.30 22.27 -18.78
C LYS A 160 -23.70 23.63 -19.15
N MET A 161 -23.17 23.77 -20.38
CA MET A 161 -22.72 25.05 -20.93
C MET A 161 -23.83 26.09 -20.95
N HIS A 162 -25.03 25.70 -21.37
CA HIS A 162 -26.18 26.61 -21.39
C HIS A 162 -26.61 27.04 -19.97
N GLU A 163 -26.58 26.13 -19.01
CA GLU A 163 -26.85 26.47 -17.60
C GLU A 163 -25.84 27.49 -17.06
N MET A 164 -24.55 27.32 -17.38
CA MET A 164 -23.51 28.30 -17.03
C MET A 164 -23.77 29.67 -17.66
N GLU A 165 -24.15 29.72 -18.95
CA GLU A 165 -24.50 30.98 -19.62
C GLU A 165 -25.68 31.70 -18.95
N ILE A 166 -26.67 30.97 -18.47
CA ILE A 166 -27.82 31.55 -17.75
C ILE A 166 -27.37 32.16 -16.42
N ILE A 167 -26.52 31.46 -15.67
CA ILE A 167 -25.98 31.94 -14.40
C ILE A 167 -25.15 33.22 -14.62
N ASP A 168 -24.29 33.22 -15.64
CA ASP A 168 -23.43 34.37 -15.96
C ASP A 168 -24.27 35.61 -16.36
N LYS A 169 -25.31 35.41 -17.19
CA LYS A 169 -26.24 36.48 -17.55
C LYS A 169 -26.92 37.09 -16.32
N LYS A 170 -27.45 36.25 -15.42
CA LYS A 170 -28.10 36.73 -14.18
C LYS A 170 -27.14 37.55 -13.31
N ARG A 171 -25.92 37.06 -13.09
CA ARG A 171 -24.89 37.80 -12.34
C ARG A 171 -24.55 39.14 -12.97
N SER A 172 -24.44 39.18 -14.30
CA SER A 172 -24.16 40.43 -15.03
C SER A 172 -25.33 41.43 -14.94
N GLU A 173 -26.56 40.96 -14.85
CA GLU A 173 -27.76 41.78 -14.65
C GLU A 173 -27.80 42.36 -13.23
N GLU A 174 -27.57 41.53 -12.21
CA GLU A 174 -27.49 41.94 -10.81
C GLU A 174 -26.39 43.00 -10.61
N MET A 175 -25.19 42.77 -11.18
CA MET A 175 -24.08 43.73 -11.10
C MET A 175 -24.44 45.07 -11.75
N ARG A 176 -25.12 45.06 -12.91
CA ARG A 176 -25.59 46.31 -13.57
C ARG A 176 -26.64 47.03 -12.73
N GLU A 177 -27.55 46.31 -12.10
CA GLU A 177 -28.57 46.89 -11.23
C GLU A 177 -27.94 47.59 -10.02
N ILE A 178 -26.96 46.97 -9.37
CA ILE A 178 -26.23 47.57 -8.23
C ILE A 178 -25.50 48.85 -8.67
N MET A 179 -24.75 48.80 -9.77
CA MET A 179 -24.05 49.96 -10.32
C MET A 179 -24.97 51.14 -10.63
N THR A 180 -26.20 50.90 -11.07
CA THR A 180 -27.15 51.99 -11.38
C THR A 180 -27.81 52.60 -10.15
N LYS A 181 -27.95 51.84 -9.05
CA LYS A 181 -28.50 52.34 -7.78
C LYS A 181 -27.49 53.20 -7.01
N ASP A 182 -26.20 52.94 -7.18
CA ASP A 182 -25.12 53.65 -6.50
C ASP A 182 -24.68 54.96 -7.18
N ILE A 183 -25.41 55.44 -8.20
CA ILE A 183 -25.21 56.78 -8.77
C ILE A 183 -26.16 57.75 -8.04
N PRO A 184 -25.71 58.46 -6.97
CA PRO A 184 -26.51 59.52 -6.39
C PRO A 184 -26.66 60.61 -7.44
N GLY A 185 -27.89 60.90 -7.84
CA GLY A 185 -28.22 62.01 -8.73
C GLY A 185 -27.59 63.28 -8.19
N GLY A 186 -26.55 63.76 -8.88
CA GLY A 186 -25.88 65.01 -8.56
C GLY A 186 -26.90 66.15 -8.55
N ASN A 187 -27.02 66.77 -7.38
CA ASN A 187 -27.83 67.95 -7.13
C ASN A 187 -27.58 69.01 -8.22
N LYS A 188 -28.65 69.41 -8.92
CA LYS A 188 -28.66 70.66 -9.68
C LYS A 188 -28.77 71.80 -8.66
N SER A 189 -27.67 72.52 -8.45
CA SER A 189 -27.66 73.88 -7.89
C SER A 189 -27.79 74.90 -9.01
#